data_AF-A0A1N6VIG3-F1
#
_entry.id   AF-A0A1N6VIG3-F1
#
_cell.length_a   1.000
_cell.length_b   1.000
_cell.length_c   1.000
_cell.angle_alpha   90.00
_cell.angle_beta   90.00
_cell.angle_gamma   90.00
#
_symmetry.space_group_name_H-M   'P 1'
#
loop_
_entity.id
_entity.type
_entity.pdbx_description
1 polymer ?
#
loop_
_entity_poly.entity_id
_entity_poly.type
_entity_poly.pdbx_seq_one_letter_code
_entity_poly.pdbx_strand_id
1 'polypeptide(L)'
;MLRIGRTPRQKPGGLKARTGIFGRLKKDRSGATALEFAILAMPFFVILFASVETFVAFTGEQVINAATDNIARQIRTGQITFNQGKSTDKTRTEFRAAVCQEIAVMISCSASEAETPSKLFIDVRTVSSYDNLPPTLPRTGGAGSDINTAGFDFAPGGPGTINMIRIYYRWTVITDLVRPYVTNLRPAGSSMPNDYLMVATSTFQTENY
;
A
#
# COMPACT_ATOMS: atom_id res chain seq x y z
N MET A 1 -14.48 -59.55 87.51
CA MET A 1 -14.49 -60.39 86.29
C MET A 1 -15.86 -60.18 85.64
N LEU A 2 -16.07 -59.60 84.47
CA LEU A 2 -15.41 -59.71 83.16
C LEU A 2 -15.53 -58.33 82.45
N ARG A 3 -14.44 -57.85 81.82
CA ARG A 3 -14.45 -56.67 80.96
C ARG A 3 -15.16 -57.00 79.63
N ILE A 4 -16.21 -56.28 79.28
CA ILE A 4 -16.74 -56.23 77.91
C ILE A 4 -16.43 -54.83 77.38
N GLY A 5 -15.30 -54.71 76.68
CA GLY A 5 -14.93 -53.49 75.97
C GLY A 5 -15.80 -53.33 74.73
N ARG A 6 -16.68 -52.32 74.72
CA ARG A 6 -17.41 -51.89 73.53
C ARG A 6 -16.43 -51.26 72.54
N THR A 7 -16.38 -51.77 71.32
CA THR A 7 -15.71 -51.16 70.17
C THR A 7 -16.41 -49.85 69.75
N PRO A 8 -15.66 -48.80 69.38
CA PRO A 8 -16.28 -47.58 68.86
C PRO A 8 -16.69 -47.75 67.39
N ARG A 9 -17.95 -47.43 67.09
CA ARG A 9 -18.48 -47.30 65.72
C ARG A 9 -17.87 -46.06 65.05
N GLN A 10 -16.98 -46.26 64.07
CA GLN A 10 -16.56 -45.20 63.15
C GLN A 10 -17.75 -44.74 62.30
N LYS A 11 -18.10 -43.45 62.36
CA LYS A 11 -18.99 -42.81 61.39
C LYS A 11 -18.18 -42.49 60.12
N PRO A 12 -18.65 -42.84 58.92
CA PRO A 12 -17.94 -42.49 57.70
C PRO A 12 -17.96 -40.96 57.52
N GLY A 13 -16.78 -40.39 57.33
CA GLY A 13 -16.62 -38.97 57.03
C GLY A 13 -17.39 -38.61 55.76
N GLY A 14 -18.37 -37.73 55.88
CA GLY A 14 -19.11 -37.18 54.75
C GLY A 14 -18.16 -36.45 53.81
N LEU A 15 -18.01 -36.97 52.60
CA LEU A 15 -17.32 -36.31 51.50
C LEU A 15 -18.01 -34.96 51.24
N LYS A 16 -17.36 -33.84 51.55
CA LYS A 16 -17.81 -32.52 51.08
C LYS A 16 -17.76 -32.56 49.56
N ALA A 17 -18.92 -32.60 48.92
CA ALA A 17 -19.04 -32.48 47.48
C ALA A 17 -18.40 -31.15 47.06
N ARG A 18 -17.23 -31.24 46.42
CA ARG A 18 -16.63 -30.12 45.70
C ARG A 18 -17.55 -29.86 44.50
N THR A 19 -18.62 -29.08 44.69
CA THR A 19 -19.37 -28.49 43.57
C THR A 19 -18.36 -27.74 42.74
N GLY A 20 -17.99 -28.38 41.63
CA GLY A 20 -16.79 -28.10 40.88
C GLY A 20 -16.79 -26.68 40.35
N ILE A 21 -15.58 -26.17 40.14
CA ILE A 21 -15.29 -24.92 39.42
C ILE A 21 -16.13 -24.83 38.12
N PHE A 22 -16.40 -25.97 37.47
CA PHE A 22 -17.27 -26.11 36.30
C PHE A 22 -18.75 -25.72 36.49
N GLY A 23 -19.31 -25.87 37.69
CA GLY A 23 -20.68 -25.43 38.01
C GLY A 23 -20.81 -23.90 38.14
N ARG A 24 -19.70 -23.23 38.52
CA ARG A 24 -19.62 -21.76 38.52
C ARG A 24 -19.46 -21.22 37.09
N LEU A 25 -18.62 -21.83 36.26
CA LEU A 25 -18.49 -21.46 34.83
C LEU A 25 -19.80 -21.62 34.05
N LYS A 26 -20.62 -22.65 34.32
CA LYS A 26 -21.93 -22.82 33.66
C LYS A 26 -22.99 -21.79 34.05
N LYS A 27 -22.83 -21.11 35.18
CA LYS A 27 -23.78 -20.10 35.68
C LYS A 27 -23.35 -18.67 35.32
N ASP A 28 -22.15 -18.51 34.76
CA ASP A 28 -21.56 -17.22 34.45
C ASP A 28 -22.02 -16.71 33.08
N ARG A 29 -23.16 -16.00 33.07
CA ARG A 29 -23.70 -15.33 31.86
C ARG A 29 -22.78 -14.23 31.32
N SER A 30 -21.83 -13.77 32.14
CA SER A 30 -20.83 -12.76 31.78
C SER A 30 -19.91 -13.21 30.64
N GLY A 31 -19.59 -14.52 30.57
CA GLY A 31 -18.77 -15.09 29.50
C GLY A 31 -19.49 -15.15 28.15
N ALA A 32 -20.80 -15.42 28.16
CA ALA A 32 -21.63 -15.41 26.95
C ALA A 32 -21.76 -13.97 26.39
N THR A 33 -22.00 -12.99 27.25
CA THR A 33 -22.01 -11.58 26.84
C THR A 33 -20.66 -11.11 26.31
N ALA A 34 -19.55 -11.53 26.92
CA ALA A 34 -18.21 -11.17 26.42
C ALA A 34 -17.93 -11.73 25.01
N LEU A 35 -18.43 -12.95 24.71
CA LEU A 35 -18.32 -13.55 23.39
C LEU A 35 -19.19 -12.82 22.34
N GLU A 36 -20.41 -12.42 22.70
CA GLU A 36 -21.30 -11.64 21.83
C GLU A 36 -20.66 -10.30 21.44
N PHE A 37 -20.04 -9.59 22.39
CA PHE A 37 -19.29 -8.37 22.10
C PHE A 37 -18.04 -8.61 21.27
N ALA A 38 -17.31 -9.71 21.49
CA ALA A 38 -16.11 -10.04 20.71
C ALA A 38 -16.44 -10.31 19.24
N ILE A 39 -17.57 -10.98 18.96
CA ILE A 39 -18.03 -11.26 17.60
C ILE A 39 -18.37 -9.96 16.85
N LEU A 40 -18.86 -8.92 17.53
CA LEU A 40 -19.13 -7.61 16.92
C LEU A 40 -17.89 -6.71 16.84
N ALA A 41 -16.97 -6.83 17.81
CA ALA A 41 -15.75 -6.04 17.82
C ALA A 41 -14.81 -6.39 16.66
N MET A 42 -14.69 -7.69 16.31
CA MET A 42 -13.83 -8.14 15.22
C MET A 42 -14.15 -7.46 13.86
N PRO A 43 -15.38 -7.51 13.32
CA PRO A 43 -15.70 -6.84 12.05
C PRO A 43 -15.60 -5.31 12.16
N PHE A 44 -15.89 -4.72 13.33
CA PHE A 44 -15.71 -3.29 13.54
C PHE A 44 -14.24 -2.87 13.36
N PHE A 45 -13.30 -3.59 13.96
CA PHE A 45 -11.87 -3.29 13.80
C PHE A 45 -11.38 -3.49 12.37
N VAL A 46 -11.89 -4.50 11.66
CA VAL A 46 -11.57 -4.69 10.23
C VAL A 46 -11.99 -3.46 9.41
N ILE A 47 -13.21 -2.96 9.61
CA ILE A 47 -13.70 -1.76 8.90
C ILE A 47 -12.90 -0.52 9.31
N LEU A 48 -12.56 -0.39 10.59
CA LEU A 48 -11.77 0.73 11.11
C LEU A 48 -10.36 0.76 10.50
N PHE A 49 -9.65 -0.37 10.48
CA PHE A 49 -8.32 -0.46 9.86
C PHE A 49 -8.39 -0.25 8.35
N ALA A 50 -9.38 -0.85 7.67
CA ALA A 50 -9.60 -0.61 6.24
C ALA A 50 -9.86 0.87 5.93
N SER A 51 -10.59 1.58 6.80
CA SER A 51 -10.85 3.01 6.64
C SER A 51 -9.57 3.82 6.79
N VAL A 52 -8.82 3.61 7.88
CA VAL A 52 -7.52 4.29 8.13
C VAL A 52 -6.56 4.04 6.97
N GLU A 53 -6.45 2.80 6.52
CA GLU A 53 -5.60 2.43 5.40
C GLU A 53 -6.04 3.09 4.08
N THR A 54 -7.34 3.19 3.83
CA THR A 54 -7.86 3.93 2.66
C THR A 54 -7.48 5.41 2.72
N PHE A 55 -7.54 6.05 3.90
CA PHE A 55 -7.09 7.43 4.06
C PHE A 55 -5.58 7.58 3.78
N VAL A 56 -4.76 6.66 4.28
CA VAL A 56 -3.30 6.67 4.04
C VAL A 56 -3.00 6.49 2.54
N ALA A 57 -3.66 5.51 1.91
CA ALA A 57 -3.53 5.23 0.48
C ALA A 57 -3.91 6.46 -0.37
N PHE A 58 -5.05 7.08 -0.08
CA PHE A 58 -5.49 8.30 -0.78
C PHE A 58 -4.52 9.46 -0.58
N THR A 59 -4.01 9.64 0.65
CA THR A 59 -3.01 10.67 0.92
C THR A 59 -1.72 10.39 0.13
N GLY A 60 -1.33 9.12 -0.03
CA GLY A 60 -0.18 8.71 -0.84
C GLY A 60 -0.36 9.06 -2.32
N GLU A 61 -1.55 8.84 -2.87
CA GLU A 61 -1.90 9.28 -4.22
C GLU A 61 -1.78 10.79 -4.38
N GLN A 62 -2.25 11.56 -3.40
CA GLN A 62 -2.12 13.02 -3.44
C GLN A 62 -0.67 13.50 -3.38
N VAL A 63 0.19 12.84 -2.60
CA VAL A 63 1.62 13.13 -2.58
C VAL A 63 2.25 12.89 -3.95
N ILE A 64 1.92 11.77 -4.62
CA ILE A 64 2.45 11.49 -5.96
C ILE A 64 1.92 12.49 -6.99
N ASN A 65 0.63 12.87 -6.93
CA ASN A 65 0.06 13.87 -7.83
C ASN A 65 0.76 15.23 -7.66
N ALA A 66 0.90 15.70 -6.42
CA ALA A 66 1.60 16.94 -6.12
C ALA A 66 3.07 16.91 -6.56
N ALA A 67 3.78 15.82 -6.31
CA ALA A 67 5.15 15.62 -6.78
C ALA A 67 5.25 15.66 -8.31
N THR A 68 4.30 15.00 -9.00
CA THR A 68 4.23 15.00 -10.47
C THR A 68 4.04 16.41 -11.01
N ASP A 69 3.16 17.21 -10.41
CA ASP A 69 2.90 18.59 -10.84
C ASP A 69 4.08 19.52 -10.55
N ASN A 70 4.76 19.35 -9.41
CA ASN A 70 5.97 20.09 -9.08
C ASN A 70 7.09 19.81 -10.08
N ILE A 71 7.36 18.53 -10.37
CA ILE A 71 8.37 18.12 -11.34
C ILE A 71 8.00 18.54 -12.76
N ALA A 72 6.72 18.42 -13.13
CA ALA A 72 6.21 18.92 -14.40
C ALA A 72 6.48 20.41 -14.56
N ARG A 73 6.31 21.21 -13.49
CA ARG A 73 6.65 22.64 -13.50
C ARG A 73 8.13 22.88 -13.68
N GLN A 74 9.00 22.12 -13.02
CA GLN A 74 10.46 22.25 -13.17
C GLN A 74 10.93 21.93 -14.59
N ILE A 75 10.36 20.91 -15.24
CA ILE A 75 10.65 20.60 -16.64
C ILE A 75 10.08 21.70 -17.55
N ARG A 76 8.85 22.17 -17.29
CA ARG A 76 8.20 23.23 -18.07
C ARG A 76 9.03 24.51 -18.16
N THR A 77 9.63 24.92 -17.05
CA THR A 77 10.40 26.16 -16.94
C THR A 77 11.90 25.98 -17.22
N GLY A 78 12.36 24.78 -17.57
CA GLY A 78 13.77 24.50 -17.87
C GLY A 78 14.70 24.39 -16.66
N GLN A 79 14.15 24.26 -15.45
CA GLN A 79 14.92 23.97 -14.23
C GLN A 79 15.47 22.54 -14.22
N ILE A 80 14.77 21.62 -14.91
CA ILE A 80 15.26 20.27 -15.25
C ILE A 80 15.25 20.16 -16.77
N THR A 81 16.41 19.92 -17.36
CA THR A 81 16.57 19.68 -18.80
C THR A 81 17.25 18.34 -19.06
N PHE A 82 17.27 17.91 -20.31
CA PHE A 82 17.94 16.68 -20.74
C PHE A 82 18.63 16.90 -22.07
N ASN A 83 19.94 16.64 -22.10
CA ASN A 83 20.77 16.66 -23.30
C ASN A 83 20.70 18.00 -24.08
N GLN A 84 20.67 19.13 -23.36
CA GLN A 84 20.65 20.47 -23.95
C GLN A 84 21.99 21.23 -23.80
N GLY A 85 22.98 20.63 -23.15
CA GLY A 85 24.25 21.26 -22.80
C GLY A 85 24.10 22.36 -21.75
N LYS A 86 23.00 22.35 -20.98
CA LYS A 86 22.70 23.34 -19.93
C LYS A 86 23.15 22.81 -18.56
N SER A 87 23.46 23.70 -17.62
CA SER A 87 23.75 23.31 -16.23
C SER A 87 22.55 22.68 -15.51
N THR A 88 21.35 22.85 -16.05
CA THR A 88 20.11 22.22 -15.58
C THR A 88 19.89 20.82 -16.13
N ASP A 89 20.80 20.32 -16.98
CA ASP A 89 20.69 18.96 -17.51
C ASP A 89 20.82 17.95 -16.37
N LYS A 90 19.89 17.00 -16.33
CA LYS A 90 19.89 15.89 -15.38
C LYS A 90 20.09 14.58 -16.10
N THR A 91 20.89 13.69 -15.51
CA THR A 91 20.87 12.28 -15.86
C THR A 91 19.59 11.61 -15.36
N ARG A 92 19.27 10.43 -15.88
CA ARG A 92 18.10 9.65 -15.43
C ARG A 92 18.12 9.39 -13.92
N THR A 93 19.28 9.10 -13.35
CA THR A 93 19.43 8.82 -11.91
C THR A 93 19.21 10.08 -11.07
N GLU A 94 19.77 11.21 -11.48
CA GLU A 94 19.57 12.50 -10.77
C GLU A 94 18.11 12.97 -10.86
N PHE A 95 17.47 12.77 -12.00
CA PHE A 95 16.05 13.04 -12.15
C PHE A 95 15.20 12.18 -11.22
N ARG A 96 15.50 10.87 -11.13
CA ARG A 96 14.82 9.97 -10.19
C ARG A 96 15.04 10.39 -8.74
N ALA A 97 16.24 10.83 -8.39
CA ALA A 97 16.53 11.36 -7.06
C ALA A 97 15.69 12.61 -6.74
N ALA A 98 15.52 13.52 -7.71
CA ALA A 98 14.67 14.70 -7.55
C ALA A 98 13.20 14.32 -7.31
N VAL A 99 12.66 13.38 -8.09
CA VAL A 99 11.29 12.87 -7.89
C VAL A 99 11.15 12.20 -6.51
N CYS A 100 12.17 11.43 -6.11
CA CYS A 100 12.19 10.77 -4.81
C CYS A 100 12.18 11.75 -3.64
N GLN A 101 12.83 12.91 -3.78
CA GLN A 101 12.83 13.96 -2.76
C GLN A 101 11.42 14.55 -2.54
N GLU A 102 10.62 14.69 -3.60
CA GLU A 102 9.25 15.21 -3.51
C GLU A 102 8.31 14.24 -2.76
N ILE A 103 8.50 12.93 -2.93
CA ILE A 103 7.60 11.91 -2.35
C ILE A 103 8.08 11.37 -0.98
N ALA A 104 9.30 11.70 -0.56
CA ALA A 104 9.95 11.16 0.64
C ALA A 104 9.18 11.37 1.96
N VAL A 105 8.23 12.32 1.97
CA VAL A 105 7.39 12.60 3.15
C VAL A 105 6.52 11.41 3.56
N MET A 106 6.04 10.61 2.60
CA MET A 106 5.18 9.46 2.85
C MET A 106 5.64 8.18 2.16
N ILE A 107 6.41 8.30 1.09
CA ILE A 107 6.85 7.17 0.28
C ILE A 107 8.35 7.01 0.48
N SER A 108 8.75 5.88 1.03
CA SER A 108 10.16 5.54 1.13
C SER A 108 10.75 5.36 -0.27
N CYS A 109 11.60 6.30 -0.70
CA CYS A 109 12.46 6.11 -1.86
C CYS A 109 13.92 6.01 -1.38
N SER A 110 14.51 4.83 -1.48
CA SER A 110 15.92 4.60 -1.16
C SER A 110 16.83 5.11 -2.28
N ALA A 111 18.10 5.37 -1.98
CA ALA A 111 19.10 5.69 -3.02
C ALA A 111 19.20 4.57 -4.09
N SER A 112 19.03 3.31 -3.68
CA SER A 112 18.99 2.17 -4.59
C SER A 112 17.80 2.19 -5.54
N GLU A 113 16.66 2.78 -5.15
CA GLU A 113 15.50 2.93 -6.04
C GLU A 113 15.77 3.93 -7.17
N ALA A 114 16.60 4.94 -6.91
CA ALA A 114 17.01 5.91 -7.94
C ALA A 114 17.84 5.23 -9.04
N GLU A 115 18.68 4.25 -8.68
CA GLU A 115 19.53 3.50 -9.61
C GLU A 115 18.80 2.30 -10.25
N THR A 116 18.11 1.50 -9.43
CA THR A 116 17.41 0.28 -9.84
C THR A 116 15.93 0.36 -9.44
N PRO A 117 15.03 0.65 -10.40
CA PRO A 117 13.60 0.76 -10.12
C PRO A 117 12.99 -0.55 -9.61
N SER A 118 12.32 -0.53 -8.46
CA SER A 118 11.60 -1.68 -7.90
C SER A 118 10.11 -1.41 -7.65
N LYS A 119 9.79 -0.21 -7.14
CA LYS A 119 8.42 0.21 -6.82
C LYS A 119 7.99 1.46 -7.60
N LEU A 120 8.94 2.33 -7.95
CA LEU A 120 8.73 3.61 -8.60
C LEU A 120 9.18 3.55 -10.06
N PHE A 121 8.21 3.54 -10.97
CA PHE A 121 8.44 3.56 -12.40
C PHE A 121 8.04 4.92 -12.95
N ILE A 122 8.97 5.58 -13.65
CA ILE A 122 8.76 6.93 -14.17
C ILE A 122 9.06 6.90 -15.65
N ASP A 123 8.21 7.57 -16.41
CA ASP A 123 8.34 7.74 -17.84
C ASP A 123 8.10 9.20 -18.19
N VAL A 124 9.10 9.83 -18.80
CA VAL A 124 9.04 11.21 -19.28
C VAL A 124 9.43 11.21 -20.75
N ARG A 125 8.52 11.67 -21.60
CA ARG A 125 8.74 11.70 -23.04
C ARG A 125 8.11 12.93 -23.68
N THR A 126 8.66 13.30 -24.82
CA THR A 126 7.98 14.20 -25.75
C THR A 126 6.85 13.48 -26.48
N VAL A 127 5.80 14.24 -26.78
CA VAL A 127 4.72 13.82 -27.67
C VAL A 127 4.55 14.86 -28.76
N SER A 128 4.22 14.42 -29.98
CA SER A 128 4.06 15.32 -31.13
C SER A 128 2.73 16.08 -31.11
N SER A 129 1.69 15.52 -30.48
CA SER A 129 0.38 16.14 -30.28
C SER A 129 -0.31 15.57 -29.04
N TYR A 130 -1.30 16.29 -28.52
CA TYR A 130 -2.14 15.81 -27.41
C TYR A 130 -2.97 14.57 -27.77
N ASP A 131 -3.25 14.35 -29.06
CA ASP A 131 -3.98 13.17 -29.54
C ASP A 131 -3.15 11.88 -29.47
N ASN A 132 -1.82 11.99 -29.40
CA ASN A 132 -0.90 10.84 -29.34
C ASN A 132 -0.66 10.34 -27.90
N LEU A 133 -1.41 10.85 -26.93
CA LEU A 133 -1.32 10.39 -25.55
C LEU A 133 -1.95 9.00 -25.43
N PRO A 134 -1.22 8.00 -24.91
CA PRO A 134 -1.76 6.65 -24.76
C PRO A 134 -2.94 6.68 -23.78
N PRO A 135 -4.15 6.26 -24.20
CA PRO A 135 -5.35 6.32 -23.35
C PRO A 135 -5.37 5.26 -22.26
N THR A 136 -4.48 4.27 -22.36
CA THR A 136 -4.46 3.09 -21.48
C THR A 136 -3.11 2.90 -20.81
N LEU A 137 -3.14 2.30 -19.62
CA LEU A 137 -1.94 1.85 -18.92
C LEU A 137 -1.14 0.88 -19.80
N PRO A 138 0.18 1.06 -19.91
CA PRO A 138 1.04 0.16 -20.66
C PRO A 138 1.12 -1.18 -19.91
N ARG A 139 0.51 -2.23 -20.46
CA ARG A 139 0.46 -3.56 -19.88
C ARG A 139 1.31 -4.53 -20.68
N THR A 140 1.89 -5.54 -20.00
CA THR A 140 2.65 -6.61 -20.67
C THR A 140 1.75 -7.57 -21.47
N GLY A 141 0.45 -7.59 -21.17
CA GLY A 141 -0.57 -8.37 -21.86
C GLY A 141 -1.98 -7.83 -21.64
N GLY A 142 -2.95 -8.74 -21.50
CA GLY A 142 -4.38 -8.41 -21.35
C GLY A 142 -4.77 -7.87 -19.97
N ALA A 143 -6.08 -7.75 -19.74
CA ALA A 143 -6.60 -7.40 -18.41
C ALA A 143 -6.06 -8.38 -17.35
N GLY A 144 -5.45 -7.86 -16.28
CA GLY A 144 -4.81 -8.68 -15.26
C GLY A 144 -3.28 -8.65 -15.28
N SER A 145 -2.63 -8.29 -16.40
CA SER A 145 -1.16 -8.36 -16.50
C SER A 145 -0.45 -7.17 -15.86
N ASP A 146 0.84 -7.35 -15.58
CA ASP A 146 1.71 -6.32 -15.00
C ASP A 146 1.94 -5.12 -15.94
N ILE A 147 2.50 -4.05 -15.38
CA ILE A 147 2.93 -2.86 -16.13
C ILE A 147 4.11 -3.20 -17.05
N ASN A 148 4.02 -2.75 -18.31
CA ASN A 148 5.11 -2.86 -19.27
C ASN A 148 6.01 -1.63 -19.17
N THR A 149 7.21 -1.83 -18.63
CA THR A 149 8.23 -0.79 -18.43
C THR A 149 9.27 -0.73 -19.55
N ALA A 150 9.20 -1.63 -20.55
CA ALA A 150 10.24 -1.76 -21.58
C ALA A 150 10.42 -0.50 -22.44
N GLY A 151 9.41 0.38 -22.49
CA GLY A 151 9.46 1.66 -23.20
C GLY A 151 9.50 2.88 -22.29
N PHE A 152 9.86 2.73 -21.01
CA PHE A 152 9.94 3.86 -20.07
C PHE A 152 11.30 4.51 -20.13
N ASP A 153 11.31 5.81 -20.38
CA ASP A 153 12.54 6.56 -20.56
C ASP A 153 12.48 7.93 -19.86
N PHE A 154 13.63 8.59 -19.76
CA PHE A 154 13.74 9.99 -19.39
C PHE A 154 14.28 10.77 -20.60
N ALA A 155 13.37 11.24 -21.44
CA ALA A 155 13.68 12.02 -22.63
C ALA A 155 12.70 13.21 -22.77
N PRO A 156 12.71 14.17 -21.81
CA PRO A 156 11.97 15.41 -21.97
C PRO A 156 12.55 16.21 -23.14
N GLY A 157 11.68 16.94 -23.83
CA GLY A 157 12.04 17.73 -24.99
C GLY A 157 12.62 19.08 -24.65
N GLY A 158 13.00 19.79 -25.70
CA GLY A 158 13.46 21.17 -25.63
C GLY A 158 12.35 22.19 -25.38
N PRO A 159 12.69 23.49 -25.48
CA PRO A 159 11.72 24.58 -25.37
C PRO A 159 10.58 24.45 -26.39
N GLY A 160 9.35 24.79 -25.99
CA GLY A 160 8.16 24.77 -26.85
C GLY A 160 7.61 23.39 -27.21
N THR A 161 8.16 22.31 -26.66
CA THR A 161 7.73 20.92 -26.94
C THR A 161 6.65 20.45 -25.97
N ILE A 162 5.77 19.57 -26.44
CA ILE A 162 4.76 18.93 -25.58
C ILE A 162 5.41 17.72 -24.91
N ASN A 163 5.34 17.68 -23.58
CA ASN A 163 5.93 16.66 -22.74
C ASN A 163 4.84 15.98 -21.91
N MET A 164 5.03 14.69 -21.69
CA MET A 164 4.19 13.87 -20.82
C MET A 164 5.09 13.20 -19.77
N ILE A 165 4.71 13.34 -18.50
CA ILE A 165 5.27 12.60 -17.38
C ILE A 165 4.23 11.63 -16.84
N ARG A 166 4.65 10.40 -16.60
CA ARG A 166 3.84 9.35 -15.98
C ARG A 166 4.63 8.73 -14.85
N ILE A 167 4.05 8.76 -13.66
CA ILE A 167 4.63 8.16 -12.45
C ILE A 167 3.70 7.03 -12.02
N TYR A 168 4.29 5.84 -11.90
CA TYR A 168 3.63 4.64 -11.41
C TYR A 168 4.32 4.19 -10.14
N TYR A 169 3.56 4.05 -9.06
CA TYR A 169 4.08 3.58 -7.78
C TYR A 169 3.34 2.34 -7.30
N ARG A 170 4.08 1.31 -6.89
CA ARG A 170 3.53 0.10 -6.28
C ARG A 170 3.36 0.31 -4.78
N TRP A 171 2.12 0.49 -4.35
CA TRP A 171 1.76 0.63 -2.95
C TRP A 171 1.25 -0.67 -2.37
N THR A 172 1.85 -1.12 -1.28
CA THR A 172 1.46 -2.35 -0.57
C THR A 172 0.35 -2.06 0.44
N VAL A 173 -0.73 -2.84 0.36
CA VAL A 173 -1.89 -2.81 1.25
C VAL A 173 -1.75 -3.94 2.27
N ILE A 174 -1.92 -3.62 3.55
CA ILE A 174 -1.82 -4.55 4.67
C ILE A 174 -3.16 -5.27 4.86
N THR A 175 -4.29 -4.55 4.87
CA THR A 175 -5.63 -5.11 5.13
C THR A 175 -6.33 -5.50 3.83
N ASP A 176 -5.65 -6.28 3.00
CA ASP A 176 -6.10 -6.53 1.63
C ASP A 176 -7.16 -7.65 1.49
N LEU A 177 -8.28 -7.52 2.19
CA LEU A 177 -9.32 -8.56 2.25
C LEU A 177 -10.23 -8.58 1.01
N VAL A 178 -10.35 -7.46 0.29
CA VAL A 178 -11.33 -7.28 -0.79
C VAL A 178 -10.68 -7.09 -2.16
N ARG A 179 -9.55 -6.37 -2.25
CA ARG A 179 -8.93 -5.98 -3.53
C ARG A 179 -8.52 -7.14 -4.43
N PRO A 180 -7.99 -8.28 -3.93
CA PRO A 180 -7.60 -9.41 -4.78
C PRO A 180 -8.76 -9.99 -5.59
N TYR A 181 -9.99 -9.71 -5.16
CA TYR A 181 -11.23 -10.16 -5.79
C TYR A 181 -11.87 -9.12 -6.72
N VAL A 182 -11.41 -7.85 -6.71
CA VAL A 182 -12.00 -6.76 -7.51
C VAL A 182 -11.03 -6.03 -8.44
N THR A 183 -9.70 -6.19 -8.28
CA THR A 183 -8.71 -5.54 -9.17
C THR A 183 -8.14 -6.48 -10.22
N ASN A 184 -7.88 -5.91 -11.41
CA ASN A 184 -7.31 -6.59 -12.57
C ASN A 184 -5.85 -6.19 -12.81
N LEU A 185 -5.06 -5.94 -11.76
CA LEU A 185 -3.63 -5.68 -11.85
C LEU A 185 -2.90 -6.73 -11.01
N ARG A 186 -2.21 -7.68 -11.66
CA ARG A 186 -1.37 -8.67 -10.99
C ARG A 186 0.08 -8.49 -11.45
N PRO A 187 1.03 -8.22 -10.52
CA PRO A 187 2.45 -8.37 -10.77
C PRO A 187 2.76 -9.73 -11.38
N ALA A 188 3.69 -9.77 -12.34
CA ALA A 188 4.08 -11.02 -12.97
C ALA A 188 4.60 -12.02 -11.91
N GLY A 189 4.04 -13.24 -11.89
CA GLY A 189 4.48 -14.32 -11.01
C GLY A 189 3.82 -14.41 -9.62
N SER A 190 2.89 -13.51 -9.26
CA SER A 190 2.13 -13.62 -8.00
C SER A 190 0.65 -13.94 -8.24
N SER A 191 0.13 -14.96 -7.54
CA SER A 191 -1.27 -15.40 -7.66
C SER A 191 -2.25 -14.49 -6.89
N MET A 192 -1.77 -13.73 -5.90
CA MET A 192 -2.55 -12.75 -5.12
C MET A 192 -1.65 -11.58 -4.74
N PRO A 193 -1.72 -10.45 -5.45
CA PRO A 193 -0.94 -9.27 -5.10
C PRO A 193 -1.64 -8.46 -4.02
N ASN A 194 -0.90 -8.13 -2.96
CA ASN A 194 -1.30 -7.13 -1.97
C ASN A 194 -0.93 -5.71 -2.41
N ASP A 195 -0.42 -5.55 -3.63
CA ASP A 195 0.03 -4.28 -4.16
C ASP A 195 -1.03 -3.68 -5.08
N TYR A 196 -1.14 -2.36 -5.05
CA TYR A 196 -1.89 -1.61 -6.03
C TYR A 196 -1.03 -0.56 -6.69
N LEU A 197 -1.39 -0.23 -7.93
CA LEU A 197 -0.66 0.74 -8.71
C LEU A 197 -1.31 2.12 -8.56
N MET A 198 -0.62 3.03 -7.90
CA MET A 198 -0.92 4.46 -7.96
C MET A 198 -0.39 5.00 -9.28
N VAL A 199 -1.19 5.83 -9.95
CA VAL A 199 -0.84 6.40 -11.25
C VAL A 199 -1.06 7.90 -11.21
N ALA A 200 -0.02 8.67 -11.51
CA ALA A 200 -0.10 10.09 -11.75
C ALA A 200 0.42 10.39 -13.16
N THR A 201 -0.28 11.24 -13.89
CA THR A 201 0.12 11.64 -15.24
C THR A 201 -0.13 13.12 -15.42
N SER A 202 0.86 13.83 -15.92
CA SER A 202 0.76 15.25 -16.26
C SER A 202 1.29 15.46 -17.68
N THR A 203 0.54 16.21 -18.48
CA THR A 203 0.93 16.57 -19.84
C THR A 203 0.96 18.08 -19.96
N PHE A 204 2.03 18.62 -20.51
CA PHE A 204 2.26 20.07 -20.54
C PHE A 204 3.16 20.45 -21.71
N GLN A 205 3.08 21.71 -22.16
CA GLN A 205 4.04 22.28 -23.10
C GLN A 205 5.12 23.04 -22.33
N THR A 206 6.38 22.87 -22.71
CA THR A 206 7.52 23.61 -22.13
C THR A 206 7.54 25.06 -22.60
N GLU A 207 7.96 25.96 -21.72
CA GLU A 207 8.16 27.38 -22.02
C GLU A 207 9.37 27.57 -22.95
N ASN A 208 9.52 28.78 -23.47
CA ASN A 208 10.69 29.16 -24.25
C ASN A 208 11.79 29.71 -23.33
N TYR A 209 12.83 28.91 -23.04
CA TYR A 209 13.88 29.18 -22.05
C TYR A 209 15.28 28.76 -22.53
#